data_AF-A0A7S3B5T5-F1
#
_entry.id   AF-A0A7S3B5T5-F1
#
_cell.length_a   1.000
_cell.length_b   1.000
_cell.length_c   1.000
_cell.angle_alpha   90.00
_cell.angle_beta   90.00
_cell.angle_gamma   90.00
#
_symmetry.space_group_name_H-M   'P 1'
#
loop_
_entity.id
_entity.type
_entity.pdbx_description
1 polymer ?
#
loop_
_entity_poly.entity_id
_entity_poly.type
_entity_poly.pdbx_seq_one_letter_code
_entity_poly.pdbx_strand_id
1 'polypeptide(L)'
;SLFVQNNDEGDAEAERMQTPTLGLALVLIALPVTPALYVSFCPARASAAQMQLALPGGSRSEDFDRLKDDLMKKAVDRLMDSLSLQQGVQLWLHATWSSFVHEKAHAQGSLNLFVDQLHSCDNQFYFVPGKAFKQGSPSNPFLAQRKVAGRHWEVKPPKLAGALMTWREELAEEWQRELHALATATDATYICSSEMAHAQLLEGLATRIALREMLHDLRLRPSQATTSAWLSAFLTEHQTDLEAGGSVAQLLADLRAEPLMIRCGTLFDPLQLADEVRERTVLIERDMATLLESTCGEHQLLRSNFLERCLEH
;
A
#
# COMPACT_ATOMS: atom_id res chain seq x y z
N SER A 1 -12.47 -59.76 15.26
CA SER A 1 -13.21 -60.30 16.40
C SER A 1 -13.78 -59.17 17.24
N LEU A 2 -15.10 -59.04 17.24
CA LEU A 2 -15.88 -58.57 18.37
C LEU A 2 -16.57 -59.81 19.00
N PHE A 3 -17.19 -59.63 20.18
CA PHE A 3 -17.84 -60.60 21.10
C PHE A 3 -17.03 -60.78 22.41
N VAL A 4 -17.65 -60.86 23.61
CA VAL A 4 -19.08 -61.08 23.94
C VAL A 4 -19.42 -60.56 25.38
N GLN A 5 -20.61 -59.94 25.57
CA GLN A 5 -21.50 -60.01 26.77
C GLN A 5 -20.98 -59.57 28.17
N ASN A 6 -21.78 -59.28 29.23
CA ASN A 6 -23.23 -59.21 29.56
C ASN A 6 -23.37 -58.34 30.85
N ASN A 7 -24.49 -57.85 31.39
CA ASN A 7 -25.90 -57.67 30.98
C ASN A 7 -26.63 -56.72 31.98
N ASP A 8 -27.97 -56.69 31.97
CA ASP A 8 -28.93 -56.37 33.07
C ASP A 8 -29.01 -54.92 33.62
N GLU A 9 -30.19 -54.37 33.96
CA GLU A 9 -31.61 -54.74 33.74
C GLU A 9 -32.47 -53.47 33.96
N GLY A 10 -33.69 -53.37 33.40
CA GLY A 10 -34.59 -52.24 33.72
C GLY A 10 -35.67 -51.89 32.69
N ASP A 11 -36.63 -52.79 32.45
CA ASP A 11 -37.82 -52.55 31.61
C ASP A 11 -38.82 -51.55 32.22
N ALA A 12 -39.53 -50.79 31.36
CA ALA A 12 -40.99 -50.61 31.41
C ALA A 12 -41.54 -49.78 30.21
N GLU A 13 -42.11 -50.49 29.23
CA GLU A 13 -43.33 -50.19 28.44
C GLU A 13 -43.86 -48.74 28.31
N ALA A 14 -43.94 -48.17 27.09
CA ALA A 14 -45.07 -48.23 26.12
C ALA A 14 -46.11 -47.09 26.33
N GLU A 15 -46.88 -46.60 25.34
CA GLU A 15 -47.29 -47.12 24.03
C GLU A 15 -47.72 -45.95 23.07
N ARG A 16 -47.90 -46.24 21.76
CA ARG A 16 -48.61 -45.47 20.69
C ARG A 16 -47.85 -44.32 20.02
N MET A 17 -47.36 -44.51 18.78
CA MET A 17 -48.08 -44.60 17.48
C MET A 17 -48.70 -43.28 16.99
N GLN A 18 -48.07 -42.63 15.99
CA GLN A 18 -48.53 -42.67 14.58
C GLN A 18 -47.58 -41.91 13.65
N THR A 19 -47.18 -42.56 12.54
CA THR A 19 -46.62 -41.90 11.35
C THR A 19 -47.77 -41.46 10.42
N PRO A 20 -47.55 -40.50 9.50
CA PRO A 20 -47.21 -40.93 8.14
C PRO A 20 -46.16 -40.08 7.40
N THR A 21 -45.23 -40.82 6.80
CA THR A 21 -44.74 -40.78 5.41
C THR A 21 -44.98 -39.57 4.46
N LEU A 22 -43.97 -39.38 3.60
CA LEU A 22 -43.92 -38.73 2.25
C LEU A 22 -43.59 -37.23 2.17
N GLY A 23 -42.54 -36.93 1.38
CA GLY A 23 -42.11 -35.55 1.08
C GLY A 23 -40.76 -35.42 0.35
N LEU A 24 -40.38 -36.37 -0.51
CA LEU A 24 -39.12 -36.31 -1.27
C LEU A 24 -39.26 -35.31 -2.45
N ALA A 25 -38.76 -34.09 -2.27
CA ALA A 25 -38.74 -33.06 -3.31
C ALA A 25 -37.30 -32.74 -3.73
N LEU A 26 -36.84 -33.42 -4.78
CA LEU A 26 -35.52 -33.22 -5.39
C LEU A 26 -35.62 -32.05 -6.38
N VAL A 27 -35.18 -30.85 -5.96
CA VAL A 27 -35.17 -29.67 -6.83
C VAL A 27 -33.75 -29.33 -7.26
N LEU A 28 -33.35 -29.87 -8.41
CA LEU A 28 -32.22 -29.39 -9.20
C LEU A 28 -32.52 -27.99 -9.73
N ILE A 29 -32.19 -26.93 -8.98
CA ILE A 29 -32.17 -25.57 -9.53
C ILE A 29 -30.81 -25.36 -10.21
N ALA A 30 -30.77 -25.61 -11.51
CA ALA A 30 -29.72 -25.06 -12.37
C ALA A 30 -29.95 -23.54 -12.48
N LEU A 31 -29.14 -22.74 -11.79
CA LEU A 31 -29.06 -21.30 -12.01
C LEU A 31 -28.02 -20.99 -13.10
N PRO A 32 -28.35 -20.19 -14.13
CA PRO A 32 -27.39 -19.81 -15.14
C PRO A 32 -26.36 -18.84 -14.55
N VAL A 33 -25.08 -19.05 -14.88
CA VAL A 33 -24.02 -18.07 -14.62
C VAL A 33 -24.18 -16.92 -15.61
N THR A 34 -25.00 -15.93 -15.26
CA THR A 34 -24.94 -14.61 -15.88
C THR A 34 -23.78 -13.83 -15.27
N PRO A 35 -22.79 -13.37 -16.08
CA PRO A 35 -21.84 -12.39 -15.59
C PRO A 35 -22.60 -11.10 -15.34
N ALA A 36 -22.85 -10.77 -14.08
CA ALA A 36 -23.35 -9.47 -13.70
C ALA A 36 -22.33 -8.42 -14.15
N LEU A 37 -22.74 -7.57 -15.09
CA LEU A 37 -21.99 -6.37 -15.45
C LEU A 37 -21.94 -5.48 -14.20
N TYR A 38 -20.83 -5.57 -13.46
CA TYR A 38 -20.49 -4.60 -12.43
C TYR A 38 -20.18 -3.26 -13.11
N VAL A 39 -21.24 -2.52 -13.44
CA VAL A 39 -21.15 -1.10 -13.77
C VAL A 39 -20.86 -0.38 -12.46
N SER A 40 -19.57 -0.31 -12.12
CA SER A 40 -19.11 0.49 -10.99
C SER A 40 -19.34 1.96 -11.32
N PHE A 41 -20.45 2.51 -10.83
CA PHE A 41 -20.73 3.93 -10.87
C PHE A 41 -19.83 4.66 -9.88
N CYS A 42 -18.58 4.93 -10.27
CA CYS A 42 -17.76 5.92 -9.59
C CYS A 42 -18.41 7.30 -9.81
N PRO A 43 -18.89 7.99 -8.76
CA PRO A 43 -19.43 9.34 -8.92
C PRO A 43 -18.30 10.30 -9.27
N ALA A 44 -18.60 11.33 -10.07
CA ALA A 44 -17.64 12.32 -10.59
C ALA A 44 -17.05 13.29 -9.53
N ARG A 45 -16.85 12.82 -8.30
CA ARG A 45 -16.42 13.60 -7.12
C ARG A 45 -14.90 13.75 -7.00
N ALA A 46 -14.13 12.88 -7.66
CA ALA A 46 -12.66 12.82 -7.56
C ALA A 46 -11.95 14.12 -8.00
N SER A 47 -12.47 14.81 -9.02
CA SER A 47 -11.87 16.06 -9.53
C SER A 47 -11.93 17.23 -8.54
N ALA A 48 -12.93 17.27 -7.65
CA ALA A 48 -13.09 18.37 -6.70
C ALA A 48 -12.14 18.26 -5.50
N ALA A 49 -11.79 17.03 -5.09
CA ALA A 49 -10.88 16.78 -3.97
C ALA A 49 -9.45 17.29 -4.26
N GLN A 50 -8.94 17.05 -5.48
CA GLN A 50 -7.59 17.49 -5.88
C GLN A 50 -7.40 19.01 -5.82
N MET A 51 -8.44 19.82 -6.08
CA MET A 51 -8.34 21.28 -5.98
C MET A 51 -8.32 21.81 -4.54
N GLN A 52 -8.83 21.04 -3.56
CA GLN A 52 -8.84 21.46 -2.15
C GLN A 52 -7.55 21.11 -1.40
N LEU A 53 -6.72 20.22 -1.96
CA LEU A 53 -5.45 19.78 -1.38
C LEU A 53 -4.26 20.72 -1.74
N ALA A 54 -4.48 21.75 -2.56
CA ALA A 54 -3.41 22.67 -2.97
C ALA A 54 -3.26 23.84 -1.99
N LEU A 55 -2.33 23.74 -1.04
CA LEU A 55 -1.79 24.92 -0.36
C LEU A 55 -1.04 25.83 -1.37
N PRO A 56 -1.09 27.16 -1.20
CA PRO A 56 -0.33 28.10 -2.04
C PRO A 56 1.17 27.94 -1.80
N GLY A 57 1.81 27.07 -2.60
CA GLY A 57 3.21 26.69 -2.43
C GLY A 57 3.57 25.29 -2.93
N GLY A 58 2.58 24.46 -3.32
CA GLY A 58 2.80 23.17 -3.99
C GLY A 58 3.25 22.00 -3.08
N SER A 59 3.74 22.28 -1.87
CA SER A 59 4.33 21.26 -0.97
C SER A 59 3.40 20.12 -0.58
N ARG A 60 2.08 20.35 -0.48
CA ARG A 60 1.10 19.25 -0.29
C ARG A 60 1.15 18.25 -1.44
N SER A 61 1.24 18.72 -2.70
CA SER A 61 1.23 17.84 -3.87
C SER A 61 2.40 16.85 -3.83
N GLU A 62 3.63 17.34 -3.61
CA GLU A 62 4.85 16.50 -3.60
C GLU A 62 4.76 15.34 -2.59
N ASP A 63 4.26 15.59 -1.37
CA ASP A 63 4.12 14.53 -0.37
C ASP A 63 2.92 13.60 -0.62
N PHE A 64 1.83 14.08 -1.25
CA PHE A 64 0.74 13.23 -1.74
C PHE A 64 1.16 12.37 -2.95
N ASP A 65 1.99 12.92 -3.83
CA ASP A 65 2.58 12.22 -4.97
C ASP A 65 3.57 11.15 -4.48
N ARG A 66 4.30 11.42 -3.39
CA ARG A 66 5.09 10.41 -2.68
C ARG A 66 4.22 9.26 -2.11
N LEU A 67 3.04 9.54 -1.55
CA LEU A 67 2.13 8.48 -1.09
C LEU A 67 1.73 7.53 -2.24
N LYS A 68 1.46 8.09 -3.44
CA LYS A 68 1.16 7.28 -4.64
C LYS A 68 2.35 6.43 -5.08
N ASP A 69 3.55 6.99 -5.05
CA ASP A 69 4.80 6.28 -5.37
C ASP A 69 5.10 5.16 -4.36
N ASP A 70 4.87 5.39 -3.06
CA ASP A 70 5.10 4.39 -2.01
C ASP A 70 4.04 3.27 -2.05
N LEU A 71 2.78 3.59 -2.36
CA LEU A 71 1.73 2.62 -2.69
C LEU A 71 2.13 1.76 -3.91
N MET A 72 2.65 2.39 -4.96
CA MET A 72 3.06 1.70 -6.19
C MET A 72 4.25 0.75 -5.95
N LYS A 73 5.26 1.17 -5.18
CA LYS A 73 6.37 0.28 -4.75
C LYS A 73 5.83 -0.96 -4.03
N LYS A 74 4.89 -0.78 -3.09
CA LYS A 74 4.29 -1.88 -2.33
C LYS A 74 3.43 -2.80 -3.19
N ALA A 75 2.72 -2.27 -4.18
CA ALA A 75 2.00 -3.08 -5.16
C ALA A 75 2.96 -3.95 -6.01
N VAL A 76 4.12 -3.42 -6.40
CA VAL A 76 5.16 -4.20 -7.10
C VAL A 76 5.78 -5.25 -6.18
N ASP A 77 6.06 -4.94 -4.91
CA ASP A 77 6.53 -5.93 -3.91
C ASP A 77 5.55 -7.12 -3.79
N ARG A 78 4.26 -6.84 -3.54
CA ARG A 78 3.21 -7.88 -3.44
C ARG A 78 3.09 -8.72 -4.73
N LEU A 79 3.19 -8.07 -5.89
CA LEU A 79 3.20 -8.78 -7.17
C LEU A 79 4.43 -9.69 -7.31
N MET A 80 5.63 -9.20 -6.94
CA MET A 80 6.85 -10.02 -6.95
C MET A 80 6.75 -11.23 -6.01
N ASP A 81 6.16 -11.09 -4.82
CA ASP A 81 5.95 -12.19 -3.88
C ASP A 81 4.96 -13.24 -4.43
N SER A 82 3.86 -12.79 -5.05
CA SER A 82 2.88 -13.66 -5.71
C SER A 82 3.49 -14.47 -6.88
N LEU A 83 4.57 -13.97 -7.48
CA LEU A 83 5.30 -14.60 -8.57
C LEU A 83 6.43 -15.54 -8.11
N SER A 84 6.51 -15.88 -6.82
CA SER A 84 7.53 -16.79 -6.25
C SER A 84 7.68 -18.15 -6.97
N LEU A 85 6.58 -18.70 -7.51
CA LEU A 85 6.62 -19.94 -8.33
C LEU A 85 7.07 -19.71 -9.78
N GLN A 86 7.08 -18.46 -10.24
CA GLN A 86 7.46 -18.02 -11.58
C GLN A 86 8.75 -17.19 -11.56
N GLN A 87 9.80 -17.73 -10.93
CA GLN A 87 11.06 -17.03 -10.66
C GLN A 87 11.65 -16.27 -11.87
N GLY A 88 11.47 -16.74 -13.11
CA GLY A 88 11.91 -16.00 -14.29
C GLY A 88 11.10 -14.74 -14.60
N VAL A 89 9.79 -14.78 -14.40
CA VAL A 89 8.90 -13.61 -14.51
C VAL A 89 9.18 -12.63 -13.37
N GLN A 90 9.40 -13.15 -12.15
CA GLN A 90 9.80 -12.35 -10.98
C GLN A 90 11.15 -11.63 -11.20
N LEU A 91 12.17 -12.32 -11.70
CA LEU A 91 13.48 -11.74 -11.99
C LEU A 91 13.43 -10.70 -13.12
N TRP A 92 12.62 -10.94 -14.17
CA TRP A 92 12.37 -9.95 -15.22
C TRP A 92 11.68 -8.71 -14.64
N LEU A 93 10.61 -8.89 -13.86
CA LEU A 93 9.85 -7.79 -13.27
C LEU A 93 10.74 -6.94 -12.35
N HIS A 94 11.52 -7.57 -11.48
CA HIS A 94 12.48 -6.89 -10.61
C HIS A 94 13.50 -6.07 -11.41
N ALA A 95 14.07 -6.63 -12.49
CA ALA A 95 15.05 -5.94 -13.32
C ALA A 95 14.43 -4.73 -14.05
N THR A 96 13.26 -4.92 -14.66
CA THR A 96 12.55 -3.86 -15.38
C THR A 96 12.08 -2.75 -14.44
N TRP A 97 11.53 -3.11 -13.26
CA TRP A 97 11.16 -2.16 -12.21
C TRP A 97 12.35 -1.38 -11.67
N SER A 98 13.46 -2.06 -11.35
CA SER A 98 14.68 -1.39 -10.87
C SER A 98 15.23 -0.40 -11.89
N SER A 99 15.21 -0.74 -13.18
CA SER A 99 15.61 0.15 -14.26
C SER A 99 14.68 1.36 -14.39
N PHE A 100 13.36 1.14 -14.31
CA PHE A 100 12.36 2.20 -14.39
C PHE A 100 12.44 3.17 -13.21
N VAL A 101 12.54 2.66 -11.97
CA VAL A 101 12.71 3.49 -10.76
C VAL A 101 14.00 4.30 -10.83
N HIS A 102 15.08 3.75 -11.39
CA HIS A 102 16.32 4.50 -11.59
C HIS A 102 16.19 5.61 -12.64
N GLU A 103 15.47 5.36 -13.75
CA GLU A 103 15.16 6.38 -14.77
C GLU A 103 14.24 7.49 -14.22
N LYS A 104 13.26 7.13 -13.38
CA LYS A 104 12.28 8.06 -12.79
C LYS A 104 12.66 8.61 -11.43
N ALA A 105 13.89 8.38 -10.95
CA ALA A 105 14.36 8.76 -9.62
C ALA A 105 14.23 10.27 -9.28
N HIS A 106 14.05 11.13 -10.28
CA HIS A 106 13.89 12.58 -10.14
C HIS A 106 12.45 13.08 -10.27
N ALA A 107 11.47 12.22 -10.56
CA ALA A 107 10.08 12.61 -10.82
C ALA A 107 9.11 11.92 -9.83
N GLN A 108 8.75 12.64 -8.76
CA GLN A 108 7.77 12.18 -7.77
C GLN A 108 6.37 12.04 -8.41
N GLY A 109 5.57 11.10 -7.91
CA GLY A 109 4.23 10.77 -8.41
C GLY A 109 4.20 10.04 -9.76
N SER A 110 5.37 9.84 -10.38
CA SER A 110 5.47 9.30 -11.74
C SER A 110 5.53 7.77 -11.78
N LEU A 111 5.64 7.07 -10.65
CA LEU A 111 5.83 5.61 -10.66
C LEU A 111 4.62 4.84 -11.21
N ASN A 112 3.43 5.45 -11.18
CA ASN A 112 2.22 4.90 -11.81
C ASN A 112 2.37 4.72 -13.33
N LEU A 113 3.26 5.47 -14.00
CA LEU A 113 3.56 5.33 -15.44
C LEU A 113 4.19 3.97 -15.80
N PHE A 114 4.63 3.19 -14.80
CA PHE A 114 5.07 1.81 -15.01
C PHE A 114 3.93 0.91 -15.54
N VAL A 115 2.68 1.21 -15.16
CA VAL A 115 1.49 0.49 -15.67
C VAL A 115 1.35 0.71 -17.19
N ASP A 116 1.49 1.95 -17.66
CA ASP A 116 1.54 2.29 -19.09
C ASP A 116 2.70 1.58 -19.80
N GLN A 117 3.90 1.59 -19.21
CA GLN A 117 5.07 0.91 -19.77
C GLN A 117 4.83 -0.60 -19.94
N LEU A 118 4.27 -1.27 -18.93
CA LEU A 118 3.94 -2.69 -18.99
C LEU A 118 2.82 -2.99 -20.00
N HIS A 119 1.84 -2.09 -20.18
CA HIS A 119 0.81 -2.22 -21.21
C HIS A 119 1.36 -2.04 -22.63
N SER A 120 2.35 -1.16 -22.83
CA SER A 120 2.99 -0.92 -24.13
C SER A 120 4.08 -1.94 -24.49
N CYS A 121 4.42 -2.89 -23.60
CA CYS A 121 5.43 -3.91 -23.87
C CYS A 121 4.83 -5.18 -24.48
N ASP A 122 5.38 -5.60 -25.61
CA ASP A 122 5.09 -6.91 -26.24
C ASP A 122 5.42 -8.09 -25.31
N ASN A 123 4.84 -9.26 -25.62
CA ASN A 123 5.20 -10.52 -24.97
C ASN A 123 6.68 -10.87 -25.26
N GLN A 124 7.43 -11.24 -24.23
CA GLN A 124 8.87 -11.46 -24.30
C GLN A 124 9.27 -12.83 -23.75
N PHE A 125 10.40 -13.37 -24.21
CA PHE A 125 11.02 -14.56 -23.62
C PHE A 125 12.22 -14.17 -22.78
N TYR A 126 12.15 -14.37 -21.46
CA TYR A 126 13.24 -14.07 -20.55
C TYR A 126 14.05 -15.33 -20.23
N PHE A 127 15.37 -15.28 -20.48
CA PHE A 127 16.27 -16.39 -20.20
C PHE A 127 16.84 -16.30 -18.77
N VAL A 128 16.54 -17.29 -17.95
CA VAL A 128 17.16 -17.46 -16.63
C VAL A 128 18.29 -18.50 -16.73
N PRO A 129 19.55 -18.11 -16.50
CA PRO A 129 20.64 -19.08 -16.43
C PRO A 129 20.45 -19.99 -15.21
N GLY A 130 20.52 -21.30 -15.44
CA GLY A 130 20.48 -22.28 -14.36
C GLY A 130 21.75 -22.21 -13.50
N LYS A 131 21.62 -22.56 -12.22
CA LYS A 131 22.78 -22.70 -11.31
C LYS A 131 23.64 -23.91 -11.73
N ALA A 132 24.48 -23.72 -12.75
CA ALA A 132 25.49 -24.70 -13.14
C ALA A 132 26.59 -24.75 -12.06
N PHE A 133 26.74 -25.90 -11.41
CA PHE A 133 27.76 -26.13 -10.40
C PHE A 133 29.15 -26.05 -11.06
N LYS A 134 29.91 -24.99 -10.78
CA LYS A 134 31.27 -24.78 -11.34
C LYS A 134 32.31 -25.66 -10.63
N GLN A 135 32.20 -26.98 -10.79
CA GLN A 135 33.26 -27.91 -10.41
C GLN A 135 34.36 -27.93 -11.49
N GLY A 136 35.43 -27.19 -11.24
CA GLY A 136 36.67 -27.24 -12.03
C GLY A 136 37.50 -25.97 -11.90
N SER A 137 38.82 -26.08 -12.12
CA SER A 137 39.75 -24.97 -11.99
C SER A 137 39.40 -23.79 -12.91
N PRO A 138 39.65 -22.53 -12.49
CA PRO A 138 39.31 -21.32 -13.25
C PRO A 138 39.86 -21.25 -14.68
N SER A 139 40.90 -22.02 -14.99
CA SER A 139 41.62 -22.05 -16.26
C SER A 139 41.20 -23.18 -17.21
N ASN A 140 40.14 -23.95 -16.93
CA ASN A 140 39.76 -25.08 -17.78
C ASN A 140 39.01 -24.63 -19.07
N PRO A 141 39.61 -24.74 -20.27
CA PRO A 141 38.99 -24.27 -21.51
C PRO A 141 37.74 -25.09 -21.91
N PHE A 142 37.62 -26.34 -21.45
CA PHE A 142 36.45 -27.18 -21.72
C PHE A 142 35.21 -26.77 -20.92
N LEU A 143 35.37 -26.01 -19.83
CA LEU A 143 34.25 -25.41 -19.09
C LEU A 143 33.79 -24.09 -19.71
N ALA A 144 34.67 -23.35 -20.36
CA ALA A 144 34.34 -22.10 -21.05
C ALA A 144 33.40 -22.29 -22.26
N GLN A 145 33.44 -23.48 -22.90
CA GLN A 145 32.61 -23.81 -24.06
C GLN A 145 31.24 -24.42 -23.69
N ARG A 146 30.95 -24.62 -22.40
CA ARG A 146 29.72 -25.27 -21.96
C ARG A 146 28.54 -24.30 -22.13
N LYS A 147 27.66 -24.57 -23.10
CA LYS A 147 26.41 -23.80 -23.30
C LYS A 147 25.71 -23.62 -21.95
N VAL A 148 25.43 -22.37 -21.58
CA VAL A 148 24.78 -22.05 -20.30
C VAL A 148 23.39 -22.71 -20.30
N ALA A 149 23.25 -23.78 -19.53
CA ALA A 149 21.96 -24.42 -19.34
C ALA A 149 21.06 -23.47 -18.54
N GLY A 150 19.84 -23.22 -19.03
CA GLY A 150 18.89 -22.31 -18.41
C GLY A 150 17.49 -22.54 -18.93
N ARG A 151 16.52 -21.80 -18.39
CA ARG A 151 15.10 -21.88 -18.78
C ARG A 151 14.66 -20.56 -19.38
N HIS A 152 13.98 -20.63 -20.53
CA HIS A 152 13.23 -19.50 -21.05
C HIS A 152 11.85 -19.47 -20.38
N TRP A 153 11.43 -18.27 -19.97
CA TRP A 153 10.12 -18.00 -19.42
C TRP A 153 9.37 -17.06 -20.36
N GLU A 154 8.13 -17.39 -20.69
CA GLU A 154 7.24 -16.48 -21.41
C GLU A 154 6.74 -15.42 -20.42
N VAL A 155 7.05 -14.16 -20.69
CA VAL A 155 6.59 -12.99 -19.93
C VAL A 155 5.49 -12.31 -20.73
N LYS A 156 4.41 -11.93 -20.05
CA LYS A 156 3.25 -11.23 -20.63
C LYS A 156 3.03 -9.90 -19.91
N PRO A 157 3.80 -8.84 -20.24
CA PRO A 157 3.78 -7.58 -19.51
C PRO A 157 2.38 -6.95 -19.33
N PRO A 158 1.46 -6.98 -20.33
CA PRO A 158 0.11 -6.44 -20.15
C PRO A 158 -0.73 -7.20 -19.12
N LYS A 159 -0.44 -8.49 -18.88
CA LYS A 159 -1.09 -9.25 -17.79
C LYS A 159 -0.54 -8.88 -16.42
N LEU A 160 0.75 -8.56 -16.34
CA LEU A 160 1.38 -8.06 -15.12
C LEU A 160 0.85 -6.66 -14.78
N ALA A 161 0.64 -5.78 -15.77
CA ALA A 161 -0.01 -4.49 -15.59
C ALA A 161 -1.42 -4.64 -14.98
N GLY A 162 -2.21 -5.59 -15.49
CA GLY A 162 -3.52 -5.94 -14.95
C GLY A 162 -3.47 -6.35 -13.48
N ALA A 163 -2.60 -7.30 -13.13
CA ALA A 163 -2.43 -7.77 -11.75
C ALA A 163 -1.87 -6.68 -10.81
N LEU A 164 -1.03 -5.78 -11.33
CA LEU A 164 -0.44 -4.67 -10.58
C LEU A 164 -1.49 -3.60 -10.21
N MET A 165 -2.43 -3.30 -11.12
CA MET A 165 -3.58 -2.45 -10.80
C MET A 165 -4.45 -3.06 -9.69
N THR A 166 -4.70 -4.37 -9.71
CA THR A 166 -5.47 -5.05 -8.65
C THR A 166 -4.76 -4.97 -7.30
N TRP A 167 -3.46 -5.28 -7.23
CA TRP A 167 -2.70 -5.11 -5.98
C TRP A 167 -2.67 -3.66 -5.49
N ARG A 168 -2.63 -2.67 -6.40
CA ARG A 168 -2.69 -1.24 -6.07
C ARG A 168 -4.06 -0.82 -5.53
N GLU A 169 -5.15 -1.40 -6.04
CA GLU A 169 -6.52 -1.21 -5.51
C GLU A 169 -6.65 -1.81 -4.10
N GLU A 170 -6.27 -3.08 -3.92
CA GLU A 170 -6.37 -3.77 -2.63
C GLU A 170 -5.53 -3.09 -1.53
N LEU A 171 -4.31 -2.64 -1.86
CA LEU A 171 -3.46 -1.87 -0.94
C LEU A 171 -4.01 -0.46 -0.66
N ALA A 172 -4.64 0.20 -1.63
CA ALA A 172 -5.26 1.50 -1.39
C ALA A 172 -6.44 1.38 -0.41
N GLU A 173 -7.27 0.34 -0.54
CA GLU A 173 -8.35 0.04 0.41
C GLU A 173 -7.84 -0.39 1.79
N GLU A 174 -6.69 -1.10 1.87
CA GLU A 174 -6.00 -1.41 3.14
C GLU A 174 -5.51 -0.12 3.82
N TRP A 175 -4.73 0.70 3.12
CA TRP A 175 -4.13 1.92 3.65
C TRP A 175 -5.17 2.99 3.98
N GLN A 176 -6.25 3.11 3.20
CA GLN A 176 -7.38 4.01 3.50
C GLN A 176 -8.06 3.61 4.82
N ARG A 177 -8.29 2.30 5.05
CA ARG A 177 -8.83 1.82 6.33
C ARG A 177 -7.87 2.08 7.48
N GLU A 178 -6.57 1.91 7.26
CA GLU A 178 -5.56 2.23 8.28
C GLU A 178 -5.54 3.73 8.62
N LEU A 179 -5.57 4.62 7.62
CA LEU A 179 -5.64 6.07 7.82
C LEU A 179 -6.91 6.53 8.55
N HIS A 180 -8.07 5.94 8.26
CA HIS A 180 -9.30 6.23 9.00
C HIS A 180 -9.23 5.78 10.47
N ALA A 181 -8.55 4.65 10.74
CA ALA A 181 -8.31 4.19 12.11
C ALA A 181 -7.35 5.12 12.86
N LEU A 182 -6.25 5.55 12.23
CA LEU A 182 -5.32 6.54 12.80
C LEU A 182 -6.02 7.87 13.11
N ALA A 183 -6.78 8.40 12.14
CA ALA A 183 -7.51 9.67 12.25
C ALA A 183 -8.71 9.65 13.22
N THR A 184 -9.00 8.50 13.82
CA THR A 184 -9.99 8.31 14.90
C THR A 184 -9.37 7.75 16.19
N ALA A 185 -8.07 7.46 16.20
CA ALA A 185 -7.37 6.92 17.36
C ALA A 185 -7.16 8.00 18.44
N THR A 186 -7.87 7.83 19.54
CA THR A 186 -7.56 8.48 20.84
C THR A 186 -6.39 7.77 21.54
N ASP A 187 -5.82 8.37 22.58
CA ASP A 187 -4.66 7.80 23.32
C ASP A 187 -4.91 6.39 23.88
N ALA A 188 -6.17 6.05 24.21
CA ALA A 188 -6.55 4.71 24.66
C ALA A 188 -6.56 3.64 23.55
N THR A 189 -6.50 4.07 22.28
CA THR A 189 -6.59 3.22 21.08
C THR A 189 -5.23 2.93 20.44
N TYR A 190 -4.14 3.47 20.98
CA TYR A 190 -2.78 3.29 20.44
C TYR A 190 -2.31 1.82 20.39
N ILE A 191 -2.98 0.92 21.11
CA ILE A 191 -2.74 -0.54 21.04
C ILE A 191 -3.02 -1.08 19.62
N CYS A 192 -4.00 -0.51 18.91
CA CYS A 192 -4.39 -0.93 17.56
C CYS A 192 -3.31 -0.62 16.50
N SER A 193 -2.52 0.46 16.66
CA SER A 193 -1.50 0.84 15.67
C SER A 193 -0.38 -0.20 15.52
N SER A 194 -0.14 -1.02 16.56
CA SER A 194 0.84 -2.10 16.53
C SER A 194 0.39 -3.34 15.74
N GLU A 195 -0.91 -3.48 15.49
CA GLU A 195 -1.50 -4.57 14.68
C GLU A 195 -1.62 -4.17 13.19
N MET A 196 -1.44 -2.89 12.89
CA MET A 196 -1.60 -2.29 11.57
C MET A 196 -0.27 -2.27 10.82
N ALA A 197 -0.21 -2.97 9.68
CA ALA A 197 1.05 -3.25 8.99
C ALA A 197 1.75 -2.01 8.40
N HIS A 198 1.03 -0.90 8.21
CA HIS A 198 1.54 0.31 7.56
C HIS A 198 1.38 1.57 8.43
N ALA A 199 0.87 1.46 9.66
CA ALA A 199 0.56 2.60 10.53
C ALA A 199 1.72 3.61 10.65
N GLN A 200 2.93 3.16 11.02
CA GLN A 200 4.10 4.03 11.15
C GLN A 200 4.52 4.69 9.83
N LEU A 201 4.34 4.04 8.68
CA LEU A 201 4.61 4.65 7.37
C LEU A 201 3.58 5.76 7.07
N LEU A 202 2.30 5.50 7.35
CA LEU A 202 1.18 6.38 7.05
C LEU A 202 1.13 7.59 8.00
N GLU A 203 1.20 7.35 9.31
CA GLU A 203 1.28 8.37 10.37
C GLU A 203 2.57 9.20 10.22
N GLY A 204 3.70 8.57 9.89
CA GLY A 204 4.98 9.25 9.63
C GLY A 204 4.95 10.16 8.40
N LEU A 205 4.23 9.77 7.33
CA LEU A 205 4.02 10.63 6.17
C LEU A 205 3.06 11.78 6.47
N ALA A 206 1.92 11.51 7.14
CA ALA A 206 0.96 12.53 7.53
C ALA A 206 1.58 13.59 8.48
N THR A 207 2.33 13.12 9.47
CA THR A 207 3.02 13.98 10.44
C THR A 207 4.14 14.80 9.78
N ARG A 208 4.86 14.23 8.81
CA ARG A 208 5.83 15.00 7.99
C ARG A 208 5.17 16.15 7.24
N ILE A 209 4.01 15.91 6.63
CA ILE A 209 3.23 16.97 5.95
C ILE A 209 2.80 18.02 6.98
N ALA A 210 2.23 17.61 8.11
CA ALA A 210 1.77 18.53 9.18
C ALA A 210 2.87 19.48 9.65
N LEU A 211 4.06 18.93 9.90
CA LEU A 211 5.25 19.66 10.33
C LEU A 211 5.80 20.59 9.24
N ARG A 212 5.71 20.21 7.95
CA ARG A 212 6.06 21.06 6.81
C ARG A 212 5.10 22.24 6.62
N GLU A 213 3.79 22.01 6.76
CA GLU A 213 2.76 23.05 6.70
C GLU A 213 2.95 24.06 7.83
N MET A 214 3.15 23.57 9.05
CA MET A 214 3.41 24.42 10.21
C MET A 214 4.74 25.20 10.07
N LEU A 215 5.79 24.59 9.52
CA LEU A 215 7.02 25.32 9.16
C LEU A 215 6.75 26.42 8.13
N HIS A 216 5.90 26.18 7.13
CA HIS A 216 5.52 27.19 6.15
C HIS A 216 4.75 28.35 6.81
N ASP A 217 3.74 28.07 7.62
CA ASP A 217 2.98 29.06 8.39
C ASP A 217 3.88 29.93 9.28
N LEU A 218 4.87 29.32 9.94
CA LEU A 218 5.85 30.03 10.76
C LEU A 218 6.80 30.90 9.93
N ARG A 219 7.21 30.46 8.73
CA ARG A 219 8.06 31.25 7.80
C ARG A 219 7.34 32.48 7.26
N LEU A 220 6.02 32.43 7.09
CA LEU A 220 5.19 33.59 6.70
C LEU A 220 5.08 34.65 7.82
N ARG A 221 5.52 34.35 9.04
CA ARG A 221 5.44 35.25 10.22
C ARG A 221 6.85 35.65 10.67
N PRO A 222 7.37 36.84 10.29
CA PRO A 222 8.73 37.26 10.65
C PRO A 222 9.03 37.26 12.16
N SER A 223 8.01 37.47 13.01
CA SER A 223 8.11 37.38 14.47
C SER A 223 8.40 35.98 15.00
N GLN A 224 8.21 34.93 14.19
CA GLN A 224 8.42 33.52 14.53
C GLN A 224 9.65 32.91 13.82
N ALA A 225 10.53 33.73 13.23
CA ALA A 225 11.69 33.25 12.49
C ALA A 225 12.63 32.35 13.33
N THR A 226 12.81 32.65 14.61
CA THR A 226 13.60 31.81 15.54
C THR A 226 12.93 30.47 15.86
N THR A 227 11.60 30.46 16.00
CA THR A 227 10.79 29.26 16.18
C THR A 227 10.84 28.37 14.95
N SER A 228 10.72 28.94 13.75
CA SER A 228 10.86 28.23 12.48
C SER A 228 12.25 27.62 12.30
N ALA A 229 13.31 28.37 12.66
CA ALA A 229 14.68 27.87 12.59
C ALA A 229 14.93 26.71 13.56
N TRP A 230 14.44 26.81 14.80
CA TRP A 230 14.51 25.72 15.79
C TRP A 230 13.75 24.48 15.33
N LEU A 231 12.48 24.63 14.91
CA LEU A 231 11.66 23.51 14.44
C LEU A 231 12.29 22.83 13.22
N SER A 232 12.91 23.60 12.32
CA SER A 232 13.64 23.06 11.17
C SER A 232 14.89 22.26 11.58
N ALA A 233 15.55 22.61 12.68
CA ALA A 233 16.67 21.85 13.24
C ALA A 233 16.19 20.56 13.91
N PHE A 234 15.18 20.66 14.78
CA PHE A 234 14.51 19.52 15.43
C PHE A 234 14.05 18.47 14.40
N LEU A 235 13.43 18.91 13.30
CA LEU A 235 13.00 18.02 12.21
C LEU A 235 14.13 17.38 11.40
N THR A 236 15.33 17.95 11.45
CA THR A 236 16.52 17.37 10.81
C THR A 236 17.12 16.28 11.70
N GLU A 237 17.06 16.45 13.03
CA GLU A 237 17.46 15.46 14.02
C GLU A 237 16.51 14.27 14.06
N HIS A 238 15.19 14.53 14.08
CA HIS A 238 14.14 13.52 14.13
C HIS A 238 13.64 13.05 12.74
N GLN A 239 14.43 13.22 11.67
CA GLN A 239 14.00 12.83 10.32
C GLN A 239 13.68 11.34 10.21
N THR A 240 14.46 10.48 10.87
CA THR A 240 14.29 9.02 10.88
C THR A 240 13.01 8.56 11.55
N ASP A 241 12.50 9.33 12.52
CA ASP A 241 11.31 8.97 13.30
C ASP A 241 10.01 9.09 12.48
N LEU A 242 10.07 9.81 11.37
CA LEU A 242 8.99 9.95 10.37
C LEU A 242 9.07 8.88 9.27
N GLU A 243 10.05 7.97 9.29
CA GLU A 243 10.20 6.90 8.30
C GLU A 243 9.50 5.61 8.77
N ALA A 244 9.34 4.64 7.85
CA ALA A 244 8.59 3.41 8.11
C ALA A 244 9.17 2.52 9.23
N GLY A 245 10.46 2.69 9.57
CA GLY A 245 11.12 2.02 10.70
C GLY A 245 11.37 2.93 11.91
N GLY A 246 10.84 4.16 11.89
CA GLY A 246 10.94 5.14 12.98
C GLY A 246 9.84 4.98 14.03
N SER A 247 9.59 6.04 14.80
CA SER A 247 8.46 6.12 15.72
C SER A 247 7.93 7.56 15.83
N VAL A 248 6.73 7.82 15.29
CA VAL A 248 6.08 9.13 15.47
C VAL A 248 5.77 9.41 16.94
N ALA A 249 5.43 8.38 17.70
CA ALA A 249 5.25 8.47 19.15
C ALA A 249 6.51 8.95 19.88
N GLN A 250 7.71 8.51 19.44
CA GLN A 250 8.98 8.98 20.00
C GLN A 250 9.22 10.46 19.67
N LEU A 251 9.05 10.87 18.40
CA LEU A 251 9.17 12.28 17.99
C LEU A 251 8.22 13.19 18.79
N LEU A 252 6.97 12.77 19.00
CA LEU A 252 6.00 13.52 19.80
C LEU A 252 6.30 13.48 21.32
N ALA A 253 6.98 12.44 21.82
CA ALA A 253 7.42 12.40 23.21
C ALA A 253 8.62 13.34 23.44
N ASP A 254 9.60 13.33 22.53
CA ASP A 254 10.76 14.21 22.59
C ASP A 254 10.35 15.69 22.41
N LEU A 255 9.43 15.97 21.48
CA LEU A 255 8.85 17.30 21.30
C LEU A 255 8.15 17.82 22.56
N ARG A 256 7.52 16.95 23.36
CA ARG A 256 6.90 17.30 24.65
C ARG A 256 7.90 17.38 25.81
N ALA A 257 9.07 16.75 25.67
CA ALA A 257 10.15 16.78 26.67
C ALA A 257 11.02 18.04 26.57
N GLU A 258 10.99 18.73 25.43
CA GLU A 258 11.66 20.01 25.21
C GLU A 258 11.22 21.08 26.23
N PRO A 259 12.15 21.91 26.74
CA PRO A 259 11.83 22.92 27.74
C PRO A 259 11.04 24.09 27.16
N LEU A 260 10.18 24.72 27.97
CA LEU A 260 9.54 26.00 27.65
C LEU A 260 10.58 27.03 27.20
N MET A 261 10.40 27.59 26.01
CA MET A 261 11.34 28.54 25.42
C MET A 261 10.76 29.96 25.40
N ILE A 262 11.59 30.96 25.66
CA ILE A 262 11.25 32.36 25.34
C ILE A 262 12.01 32.75 24.08
N ARG A 263 11.28 33.01 22.99
CA ARG A 263 11.83 33.36 21.67
C ARG A 263 11.15 34.63 21.17
N CYS A 264 11.94 35.61 20.72
CA CYS A 264 11.45 36.89 20.19
C CYS A 264 10.42 37.64 21.07
N GLY A 265 10.47 37.46 22.40
CA GLY A 265 9.52 38.07 23.35
C GLY A 265 8.20 37.31 23.51
N THR A 266 7.99 36.21 22.78
CA THR A 266 6.88 35.27 22.97
C THR A 266 7.32 34.05 23.77
N LEU A 267 6.44 33.57 24.66
CA LEU A 267 6.55 32.24 25.24
C LEU A 267 6.18 31.22 24.16
N PHE A 268 7.01 30.20 24.00
CA PHE A 268 6.79 29.06 23.14
C PHE A 268 6.65 27.82 24.01
N ASP A 269 5.54 27.10 23.83
CA ASP A 269 5.19 25.90 24.58
C ASP A 269 5.31 24.67 23.67
N PRO A 270 6.32 23.79 23.87
CA PRO A 270 6.49 22.58 23.09
C PRO A 270 5.35 21.56 23.27
N LEU A 271 4.66 21.57 24.42
CA LEU A 271 3.46 20.73 24.65
C LEU A 271 2.33 21.16 23.71
N GLN A 272 2.05 22.46 23.68
CA GLN A 272 1.05 23.03 22.77
C GLN A 272 1.40 22.77 21.29
N LEU A 273 2.70 22.82 20.94
CA LEU A 273 3.13 22.49 19.58
C LEU A 273 2.89 21.01 19.25
N ALA A 274 3.21 20.09 20.15
CA ALA A 274 3.00 18.66 19.92
C ALA A 274 1.52 18.31 19.74
N ASP A 275 0.63 18.99 20.46
CA ASP A 275 -0.81 18.82 20.34
C ASP A 275 -1.33 19.45 19.02
N GLU A 276 -0.85 20.64 18.62
CA GLU A 276 -1.17 21.23 17.30
C GLU A 276 -0.68 20.34 16.13
N VAL A 277 0.51 19.73 16.26
CA VAL A 277 1.02 18.75 15.28
C VAL A 277 0.08 17.55 15.20
N ARG A 278 -0.37 17.00 16.34
CA ARG A 278 -1.29 15.86 16.36
C ARG A 278 -2.63 16.19 15.71
N GLU A 279 -3.21 17.35 16.01
CA GLU A 279 -4.46 17.81 15.40
C GLU A 279 -4.32 17.98 13.88
N ARG A 280 -3.22 18.58 13.40
CA ARG A 280 -2.93 18.73 11.97
C ARG A 280 -2.70 17.36 11.28
N THR A 281 -1.99 16.44 11.92
CA THR A 281 -1.78 15.07 11.41
C THR A 281 -3.12 14.38 11.14
N VAL A 282 -4.07 14.44 12.07
CA VAL A 282 -5.40 13.82 11.92
C VAL A 282 -6.21 14.38 10.74
N LEU A 283 -6.03 15.66 10.40
CA LEU A 283 -6.64 16.26 9.21
C LEU A 283 -5.99 15.71 7.92
N ILE A 284 -4.67 15.60 7.91
CA ILE A 284 -3.91 15.10 6.76
C ILE A 284 -4.14 13.61 6.53
N GLU A 285 -4.30 12.81 7.59
CA GLU A 285 -4.65 11.38 7.46
C GLU A 285 -5.99 11.19 6.73
N ARG A 286 -6.98 12.06 6.99
CA ARG A 286 -8.26 12.09 6.27
C ARG A 286 -8.09 12.52 4.82
N ASP A 287 -7.30 13.56 4.58
CA ASP A 287 -6.98 14.03 3.23
C ASP A 287 -6.30 12.89 2.41
N MET A 288 -5.31 12.21 3.00
CA MET A 288 -4.64 11.03 2.42
C MET A 288 -5.64 9.89 2.14
N ALA A 289 -6.58 9.62 3.04
CA ALA A 289 -7.60 8.59 2.82
C ALA A 289 -8.50 8.94 1.62
N THR A 290 -8.95 10.19 1.49
CA THR A 290 -9.74 10.63 0.32
C THR A 290 -8.94 10.60 -1.00
N LEU A 291 -7.62 10.79 -0.94
CA LEU A 291 -6.76 10.59 -2.10
C LEU A 291 -6.70 9.12 -2.51
N LEU A 292 -6.56 8.19 -1.56
CA LEU A 292 -6.54 6.76 -1.84
C LEU A 292 -7.88 6.23 -2.40
N GLU A 293 -9.02 6.76 -1.95
CA GLU A 293 -10.34 6.49 -2.55
C GLU A 293 -10.37 6.79 -4.07
N SER A 294 -9.61 7.80 -4.52
CA SER A 294 -9.57 8.18 -5.94
C SER A 294 -8.76 7.24 -6.84
N THR A 295 -7.99 6.30 -6.27
CA THR A 295 -7.10 5.37 -6.99
C THR A 295 -7.81 4.55 -8.06
N CYS A 296 -9.04 4.09 -7.79
CA CYS A 296 -9.85 3.35 -8.77
C CYS A 296 -10.21 4.23 -9.99
N GLY A 297 -10.45 5.53 -9.77
CA GLY A 297 -10.67 6.50 -10.86
C GLY A 297 -9.41 6.72 -11.71
N GLU A 298 -8.23 6.76 -11.09
CA GLU A 298 -6.96 6.82 -11.83
C GLU A 298 -6.76 5.60 -12.75
N HIS A 299 -7.11 4.39 -12.28
CA HIS A 299 -7.02 3.18 -13.11
C HIS A 299 -8.01 3.16 -14.27
N GLN A 300 -9.22 3.73 -14.09
CA GLN A 300 -10.17 3.89 -15.19
C GLN A 300 -9.61 4.82 -16.28
N LEU A 301 -8.96 5.92 -15.89
CA LEU A 301 -8.30 6.86 -16.81
C LEU A 301 -7.10 6.21 -17.53
N LEU A 302 -6.24 5.46 -16.82
CA LEU A 302 -5.14 4.73 -17.47
C LEU A 302 -5.66 3.72 -18.51
N ARG A 303 -6.74 3.00 -18.18
CA ARG A 303 -7.38 2.05 -19.10
C ARG A 303 -8.04 2.74 -20.30
N SER A 304 -8.72 3.88 -20.12
CA SER A 304 -9.29 4.61 -21.26
C SER A 304 -8.19 5.15 -22.18
N ASN A 305 -7.15 5.78 -21.62
CA ASN A 305 -6.03 6.32 -22.38
C ASN A 305 -5.29 5.21 -23.16
N PHE A 306 -5.14 4.01 -22.58
CA PHE A 306 -4.57 2.86 -23.29
C PHE A 306 -5.47 2.41 -24.46
N LEU A 307 -6.79 2.29 -24.23
CA LEU A 307 -7.73 1.89 -25.28
C LEU A 307 -7.80 2.92 -26.42
N GLU A 308 -7.74 4.22 -26.12
CA GLU A 308 -7.66 5.29 -27.12
C GLU A 308 -6.41 5.14 -27.98
N ARG A 309 -5.21 5.01 -27.37
CA ARG A 309 -3.96 4.75 -28.11
C ARG A 309 -4.00 3.49 -28.97
N CYS A 310 -4.73 2.44 -28.54
CA CYS A 310 -4.93 1.22 -29.34
C CYS A 310 -5.91 1.38 -30.51
N LEU A 311 -6.74 2.44 -30.53
CA LEU A 311 -7.72 2.70 -31.58
C LEU A 311 -7.27 3.80 -32.56
N GLU A 312 -6.17 4.50 -32.26
CA GLU A 312 -5.51 5.48 -33.15
C GLU A 312 -4.57 4.81 -34.20
N HIS A 313 -4.56 3.48 -34.30
CA HIS A 313 -3.70 2.66 -35.17
C HIS A 313 -4.49 1.61 -35.95
#